data_AF-A0A812XC32-F1
#
_entry.id   AF-A0A812XC32-F1
#
_cell.length_a   1.000
_cell.length_b   1.000
_cell.length_c   1.000
_cell.angle_alpha   90.00
_cell.angle_beta   90.00
_cell.angle_gamma   90.00
#
_symmetry.space_group_name_H-M   'P 1'
#
loop_
_entity.id
_entity.type
_entity.pdbx_description
1 polymer ?
#
loop_
_entity_poly.entity_id
_entity_poly.type
_entity_poly.pdbx_seq_one_letter_code
_entity_poly.pdbx_strand_id
1 'polypeptide(L)'
;AVRVDSLRPTHAFHRKCFRDGRSLNQLVEELLSGKWPVLDTSFLRLRCSRHGRRIYCKDVRRLWCLKAFQDQVRNEQTVYVRVRSDP
;
A
#
# COMPACT_ATOMS: atom_id res chain seq x y z
N ALA A 1 -11.54 0.05 7.96
CA ALA A 1 -10.41 -0.25 7.05
C ALA A 1 -10.92 -0.17 5.60
N VAL A 2 -10.04 0.05 4.62
CA VAL A 2 -10.40 0.28 3.20
C VAL A 2 -9.69 -0.76 2.34
N ARG A 3 -10.35 -1.32 1.32
CA ARG A 3 -9.70 -2.25 0.38
C ARG A 3 -8.60 -1.52 -0.39
N VAL A 4 -7.41 -2.11 -0.46
CA VAL A 4 -6.26 -1.53 -1.18
C VAL A 4 -6.61 -1.17 -2.62
N ASP A 5 -7.40 -2.02 -3.30
CA ASP A 5 -7.81 -1.79 -4.69
C ASP A 5 -8.66 -0.53 -4.90
N SER A 6 -9.45 -0.16 -3.89
CA SER A 6 -10.32 1.01 -3.95
C SER A 6 -9.57 2.34 -3.81
N LEU A 7 -8.30 2.30 -3.37
CA LEU A 7 -7.45 3.47 -3.25
C LEU A 7 -6.88 3.88 -4.61
N ARG A 8 -6.87 5.18 -4.86
CA ARG A 8 -6.25 5.77 -6.05
C ARG A 8 -4.94 6.45 -5.67
N PRO A 9 -3.86 6.30 -6.44
CA PRO A 9 -2.64 7.07 -6.20
C PRO A 9 -2.90 8.56 -6.51
N THR A 10 -2.27 9.47 -5.76
CA THR A 10 -2.32 10.91 -6.06
C THR A 10 -1.54 11.29 -7.33
N HIS A 11 -0.59 10.45 -7.76
CA HIS A 11 0.20 10.65 -8.98
C HIS A 11 0.38 9.33 -9.74
N ALA A 12 0.54 9.40 -11.06
CA ALA A 12 0.64 8.21 -11.93
C ALA A 12 1.99 7.47 -11.81
N PHE A 13 3.05 8.14 -11.34
CA PHE A 13 4.41 7.60 -11.37
C PHE A 13 5.02 7.41 -9.97
N HIS A 14 5.89 6.42 -9.86
CA HIS A 14 6.77 6.25 -8.71
C HIS A 14 8.25 6.08 -9.14
N ARG A 15 9.21 6.52 -8.30
CA ARG A 15 10.64 6.23 -8.56
C ARG A 15 10.97 4.76 -8.28
N LYS A 16 11.98 4.23 -8.97
CA LYS A 16 12.39 2.80 -8.97
C LYS A 16 12.76 2.24 -7.58
N CYS A 17 13.45 2.99 -6.73
CA CYS A 17 13.89 2.53 -5.40
C CYS A 17 13.35 3.43 -4.28
N PHE A 18 12.96 2.83 -3.14
CA PHE A 18 12.53 3.51 -1.92
C PHE A 18 13.66 4.37 -1.33
N ARG A 19 13.33 5.29 -0.41
CA ARG A 19 14.33 6.19 0.20
C ARG A 19 15.42 5.44 0.97
N ASP A 20 15.14 4.21 1.39
CA ASP A 20 16.06 3.30 2.07
C ASP A 20 16.81 2.36 1.09
N GLY A 21 16.71 2.60 -0.23
CA GLY A 21 17.39 1.82 -1.25
C GLY A 21 16.69 0.52 -1.68
N ARG A 22 15.66 0.07 -0.95
CA ARG A 22 14.93 -1.15 -1.31
C ARG A 22 14.15 -1.01 -2.62
N SER A 23 14.02 -2.10 -3.37
CA SER A 23 13.18 -2.16 -4.56
C SER A 23 11.72 -2.46 -4.20
N LEU A 24 10.81 -2.25 -5.16
CA LEU A 24 9.40 -2.64 -5.01
C LEU A 24 9.25 -4.15 -4.80
N ASN A 25 9.99 -4.96 -5.56
CA ASN A 25 9.91 -6.42 -5.50
C ASN A 25 10.39 -6.96 -4.16
N GLN A 26 11.49 -6.41 -3.62
CA GLN A 26 11.98 -6.80 -2.30
C GLN A 26 10.91 -6.61 -1.21
N LEU A 27 10.14 -5.53 -1.27
CA LEU A 27 9.07 -5.30 -0.29
C LEU A 27 7.88 -6.26 -0.46
N VAL A 28 7.55 -6.63 -1.69
CA VAL A 28 6.49 -7.62 -1.95
C VAL A 28 6.92 -8.99 -1.41
N GLU A 29 8.17 -9.39 -1.63
CA GLU A 29 8.73 -10.63 -1.08
C GLU A 29 8.76 -10.63 0.46
N GLU A 30 9.14 -9.51 1.07
CA GLU A 30 9.11 -9.38 2.54
C GLU A 30 7.69 -9.47 3.12
N LEU A 31 6.68 -8.99 2.39
CA LEU A 31 5.28 -9.16 2.80
C LEU A 31 4.81 -10.61 2.65
N LEU A 32 5.13 -11.26 1.53
CA LEU A 32 4.78 -12.67 1.27
C LEU A 32 5.43 -13.63 2.26
N SER A 33 6.66 -13.36 2.66
CA SER A 33 7.38 -14.16 3.66
C SER A 33 6.87 -13.98 5.09
N GLY A 34 5.90 -13.09 5.33
CA GLY A 34 5.38 -12.82 6.67
C GLY A 34 6.38 -12.11 7.59
N LYS A 35 7.48 -11.58 7.03
CA LYS A 35 8.53 -10.84 7.77
C LYS A 35 7.97 -9.66 8.55
N TRP A 36 6.87 -9.08 8.06
CA TRP A 36 6.20 -7.94 8.67
C TRP A 36 4.87 -8.36 9.32
N PRO A 37 4.67 -8.14 10.64
CA PRO A 37 3.36 -8.33 11.24
C PRO A 37 2.35 -7.34 10.62
N VAL A 38 1.38 -7.89 9.88
CA VAL A 38 0.47 -7.14 8.98
C VAL A 38 -0.35 -6.07 9.70
N LEU A 39 -0.57 -6.23 11.01
CA LEU A 39 -1.46 -5.35 11.76
C LEU A 39 -0.75 -4.14 12.39
N ASP A 40 0.57 -4.21 12.60
CA ASP A 40 1.30 -3.19 13.36
C ASP A 40 2.40 -2.47 12.58
N THR A 41 2.73 -2.96 11.39
CA THR A 41 3.82 -2.38 10.63
C THR A 41 3.43 -1.01 10.08
N SER A 42 4.19 0.02 10.44
CA SER A 42 4.04 1.40 9.93
C SER A 42 4.07 1.48 8.40
N PHE A 43 4.73 0.51 7.76
CA PHE A 43 4.74 0.30 6.31
C PHE A 43 3.34 0.09 5.69
N LEU A 44 2.41 -0.52 6.43
CA LEU A 44 1.05 -0.81 5.96
C LEU A 44 0.09 0.36 6.23
N ARG A 45 0.57 1.40 6.91
CA ARG A 45 -0.18 2.64 7.13
C ARG A 45 0.04 3.56 5.94
N LEU A 46 -1.05 3.86 5.24
CA LEU A 46 -1.07 4.77 4.12
C LEU A 46 -1.69 6.11 4.53
N ARG A 47 -1.03 7.21 4.18
CA ARG A 47 -1.59 8.56 4.25
C ARG A 47 -2.47 8.79 3.04
N CYS A 48 -3.74 9.09 3.27
CA CYS A 48 -4.67 9.38 2.19
C CYS A 48 -5.49 10.63 2.49
N SER A 49 -6.01 11.25 1.43
CA SER A 49 -7.04 12.29 1.50
C SER A 49 -8.33 11.75 0.88
N ARG A 50 -9.48 12.16 1.43
CA ARG A 50 -10.79 11.83 0.87
C ARG A 50 -11.33 13.04 0.12
N HIS A 51 -11.61 12.87 -1.17
CA HIS A 51 -12.23 13.89 -2.01
C HIS A 51 -13.56 13.34 -2.54
N GLY A 52 -14.66 13.78 -1.96
CA GLY A 52 -15.99 13.21 -2.20
C GLY A 52 -16.06 11.72 -1.82
N ARG A 53 -16.42 10.86 -2.79
CA ARG A 53 -16.48 9.39 -2.62
C ARG A 53 -15.15 8.67 -2.87
N ARG A 54 -14.11 9.38 -3.30
CA ARG A 54 -12.82 8.78 -3.67
C ARG A 54 -11.78 9.02 -2.58
N ILE A 55 -10.93 8.01 -2.36
CA ILE A 55 -9.81 8.07 -1.42
C ILE A 55 -8.51 8.04 -2.22
N TYR A 56 -7.71 9.09 -2.06
CA TYR A 56 -6.45 9.29 -2.76
C TYR A 56 -5.28 9.07 -1.81
N CYS A 57 -4.41 8.12 -2.12
CA CYS A 57 -3.23 7.80 -1.33
C CYS A 57 -2.05 8.67 -1.75
N LYS A 58 -1.47 9.39 -0.78
CA LYS A 58 -0.25 10.19 -0.92
C LYS A 58 1.00 9.29 -0.93
N ASP A 59 0.93 8.15 -0.25
CA ASP A 59 2.02 7.15 -0.20
C ASP A 59 1.98 6.21 -1.42
N VAL A 60 2.04 6.79 -2.62
CA VAL A 60 1.84 6.11 -3.91
C VAL A 60 2.65 4.80 -4.03
N ARG A 61 3.91 4.80 -3.60
CA ARG A 61 4.76 3.59 -3.68
C ARG A 61 4.34 2.45 -2.77
N ARG A 62 3.96 2.75 -1.53
CA ARG A 62 3.44 1.74 -0.60
C ARG A 62 2.11 1.20 -1.11
N LEU A 63 1.27 2.07 -1.69
CA LEU A 63 0.05 1.64 -2.35
C LEU A 63 0.35 0.68 -3.51
N TRP A 64 1.32 0.97 -4.38
CA TRP A 64 1.72 0.07 -5.47
C TRP A 64 2.26 -1.26 -4.96
N CYS A 65 3.09 -1.25 -3.90
CA CYS A 65 3.57 -2.47 -3.26
C CYS A 65 2.39 -3.32 -2.75
N LEU A 66 1.44 -2.68 -2.08
CA LEU A 66 0.27 -3.35 -1.54
C LEU A 66 -0.69 -3.86 -2.61
N LYS A 67 -0.81 -3.16 -3.75
CA LYS A 67 -1.58 -3.63 -4.90
C LYS A 67 -0.91 -4.83 -5.56
N ALA A 68 0.41 -4.77 -5.77
CA ALA A 68 1.17 -5.90 -6.30
C ALA A 68 1.09 -7.13 -5.37
N PHE A 69 1.19 -6.91 -4.05
CA PHE A 69 0.99 -7.95 -3.05
C PHE A 69 -0.45 -8.50 -3.11
N GLN A 70 -1.47 -7.64 -3.16
CA GLN A 70 -2.87 -8.06 -3.34
C GLN A 70 -3.06 -8.90 -4.61
N ASP A 71 -2.38 -8.59 -5.72
CA ASP A 71 -2.47 -9.38 -6.94
C ASP A 71 -1.88 -10.79 -6.77
N GLN A 72 -0.81 -10.93 -5.98
CA GLN A 72 -0.20 -12.24 -5.67
C GLN A 72 -1.07 -13.09 -4.74
N VAL A 73 -1.72 -12.48 -3.75
CA VAL A 73 -2.53 -13.20 -2.74
C VAL A 73 -4.03 -13.20 -3.05
N ARG A 74 -4.45 -12.68 -4.22
CA ARG A 74 -5.87 -12.39 -4.53
C ARG A 74 -6.79 -13.60 -4.39
N ASN A 75 -6.29 -14.78 -4.73
CA ASN A 75 -7.06 -16.02 -4.67
C ASN A 75 -7.26 -16.52 -3.23
N GLU A 76 -6.47 -16.03 -2.29
CA GLU A 76 -6.47 -16.49 -0.90
C GLU A 76 -7.05 -15.42 0.04
N GLN A 77 -6.72 -14.14 -0.18
CA GLN A 77 -7.00 -13.07 0.77
C GLN A 77 -7.26 -11.71 0.11
N THR A 78 -8.07 -10.89 0.80
CA THR A 78 -8.26 -9.47 0.47
C THR A 78 -7.52 -8.59 1.47
N VAL A 79 -6.69 -7.69 0.97
CA VAL A 79 -5.85 -6.77 1.72
C VAL A 79 -6.63 -5.49 2.05
N TYR A 80 -6.74 -5.21 3.34
CA TYR A 80 -7.35 -3.99 3.88
C TYR A 80 -6.29 -3.12 4.54
N VAL A 81 -6.38 -1.81 4.33
CA VAL A 81 -5.50 -0.82 4.95
C VAL A 81 -6.27 0.14 5.83
N ARG A 82 -5.60 0.60 6.89
CA ARG A 82 -6.11 1.70 7.72
C ARG A 82 -5.68 3.02 7.07
N VAL A 83 -6.68 3.81 6.71
CA VAL A 83 -6.48 5.16 6.19
C VAL A 83 -6.59 6.14 7.35
N ARG A 84 -5.59 7.00 7.52
CA ARG A 84 -5.72 8.23 8.31
C ARG A 84 -5.92 9.38 7.36
N SER A 85 -7.00 10.13 7.57
CA SER A 85 -7.23 11.41 6.91
C SER A 85 -6.29 12.43 7.55
N ASP A 86 -5.52 13.16 6.75
CA ASP A 86 -4.97 14.44 7.23
C ASP A 86 -6.14 15.41 7.46
N PRO A 87 -6.13 16.19 8.56
CA PRO A 87 -7.08 17.29 8.76
C PRO A 87 -6.96 18.37 7.68
#